data_AF-A0A6H1BWC0-F1
#
_entry.id   AF-A0A6H1BWC0-F1
#
_cell.length_a   1.000
_cell.length_b   1.000
_cell.length_c   1.000
_cell.angle_alpha   90.00
_cell.angle_beta   90.00
_cell.angle_gamma   90.00
#
_symmetry.space_group_name_H-M   'P 1'
#
loop_
_entity.id
_entity.type
_entity.pdbx_description
1 polymer ?
#
loop_
_entity_poly.entity_id
_entity_poly.type
_entity_poly.pdbx_seq_one_letter_code
_entity_poly.pdbx_strand_id
1 'polypeptide(L)' 'MKHFRIVNEDGSVVDQQPFETEDEALAWAHTHPRAGTPGWTLEEQVEADWEKRENSERT' A
#
# COMPACT_ATOMS: atom_id res chain seq x y z
N MET A 1 12.71 -8.49 6.69
CA MET A 1 11.87 -8.20 5.50
C MET A 1 10.48 -7.90 5.99
N LYS A 2 9.91 -6.79 5.52
CA LYS A 2 8.55 -6.33 5.84
C LYS A 2 7.66 -6.63 4.65
N HIS A 3 6.40 -6.96 4.89
CA HIS A 3 5.44 -7.11 3.80
C HIS A 3 4.60 -5.86 3.70
N PHE A 4 4.39 -5.39 2.48
CA PHE A 4 3.49 -4.29 2.21
C PHE A 4 2.46 -4.71 1.20
N ARG A 5 1.26 -4.15 1.33
CA ARG A 5 0.19 -4.33 0.37
C ARG A 5 -0.47 -3.01 0.05
N ILE A 6 -0.87 -2.85 -1.20
CA ILE A 6 -1.73 -1.75 -1.64
C ILE A 6 -3.15 -2.28 -1.63
N VAL A 7 -4.02 -1.58 -0.93
CA VAL A 7 -5.46 -1.84 -0.96
C VAL A 7 -6.18 -0.68 -1.61
N ASN A 8 -7.22 -0.99 -2.37
CA ASN A 8 -8.16 -0.01 -2.91
C ASN A 8 -9.12 0.50 -1.82
N GLU A 9 -9.88 1.54 -2.14
CA GLU A 9 -10.92 2.10 -1.26
C GLU A 9 -11.98 1.06 -0.82
N ASP A 10 -12.25 0.05 -1.66
CA ASP A 10 -13.16 -1.06 -1.33
C ASP A 10 -12.53 -2.13 -0.41
N GLY A 11 -11.27 -1.96 -0.01
CA GLY A 11 -10.51 -2.91 0.77
C GLY A 11 -9.94 -4.08 -0.04
N SER A 12 -10.10 -4.10 -1.37
CA SER A 12 -9.51 -5.12 -2.22
C SER A 12 -8.00 -4.95 -2.32
N VAL A 13 -7.26 -6.04 -2.12
CA VAL A 13 -5.80 -6.05 -2.30
C VAL A 13 -5.49 -5.93 -3.80
N VAL A 14 -4.82 -4.84 -4.16
CA VAL A 14 -4.34 -4.59 -5.53
C VAL A 14 -3.07 -5.40 -5.77
N ASP A 15 -2.12 -5.27 -4.85
CA ASP A 15 -0.81 -5.89 -4.96
C ASP A 15 -0.17 -6.02 -3.58
N GLN A 16 0.69 -7.02 -3.40
CA GLN A 16 1.36 -7.31 -2.13
C GLN A 16 2.78 -7.81 -2.42
N GLN A 17 3.77 -7.10 -1.89
CA GLN A 17 5.18 -7.45 -2.08
C GLN A 17 6.00 -7.22 -0.80
N PRO A 18 7.07 -8.02 -0.58
CA PRO A 18 8.02 -7.78 0.50
C PRO A 18 9.01 -6.68 0.12
N PHE A 19 9.28 -5.78 1.07
CA PHE A 19 10.28 -4.72 0.96
C PHE A 19 11.22 -4.72 2.16
N GLU A 20 12.42 -4.17 2.00
CA GLU A 20 13.37 -3.99 3.10
C GLU A 20 12.99 -2.76 3.93
N THR A 21 12.58 -1.69 3.25
CA THR A 21 12.24 -0.41 3.86
C THR A 21 10.83 0.07 3.49
N GLU A 22 10.28 0.96 4.33
CA GLU A 22 9.00 1.62 4.07
C GLU A 22 9.09 2.59 2.87
N ASP A 23 10.23 3.26 2.70
CA ASP A 23 10.47 4.21 1.61
C ASP A 23 10.39 3.51 0.23
N GLU A 24 10.95 2.31 0.11
CA GLU A 24 10.83 1.50 -1.10
C GLU A 24 9.38 1.09 -1.39
N ALA A 25 8.64 0.70 -0.34
CA ALA A 25 7.23 0.33 -0.48
C ALA A 25 6.36 1.54 -0.88
N LEU A 26 6.65 2.73 -0.33
CA LEU A 26 6.00 3.97 -0.70
C LEU A 26 6.31 4.35 -2.16
N ALA A 27 7.59 4.37 -2.54
CA ALA A 27 7.99 4.66 -3.91
C ALA A 27 7.32 3.70 -4.90
N TRP A 28 7.30 2.41 -4.58
CA TRP A 28 6.57 1.40 -5.33
C TRP A 28 5.07 1.72 -5.44
N ALA A 29 4.40 2.02 -4.34
CA ALA A 29 2.97 2.37 -4.32
C ALA A 29 2.66 3.64 -5.15
N HIS A 30 3.56 4.62 -5.17
CA HIS A 30 3.42 5.81 -6.01
C HIS A 30 3.62 5.51 -7.50
N THR A 31 4.47 4.55 -7.86
CA THR A 31 4.72 4.14 -9.25
C THR A 31 3.68 3.18 -9.81
N HIS A 32 2.86 2.57 -8.95
CA HIS A 32 1.86 1.58 -9.39
C HIS A 32 0.83 2.25 -10.32
N PRO A 33 0.61 1.73 -11.55
CA PRO A 33 -0.32 2.31 -12.50
C PRO A 33 -1.72 2.34 -11.91
N ARG A 34 -2.13 3.52 -11.44
CA ARG A 34 -3.46 3.82 -10.87
C ARG A 34 -4.48 3.80 -12.00
N ALA A 35 -4.85 2.61 -12.44
CA ALA A 35 -5.86 2.39 -13.46
C ALA A 35 -7.26 2.76 -12.90
N GLY A 36 -7.49 4.07 -12.73
CA GLY A 36 -8.80 4.62 -12.39
C GLY A 36 -9.24 4.51 -10.93
N THR A 37 -8.41 4.03 -10.01
CA THR A 37 -8.75 4.00 -8.57
C THR A 37 -8.43 5.34 -7.91
N PRO A 38 -9.45 6.09 -7.41
CA PRO A 38 -9.26 7.43 -6.86
C PRO A 38 -8.63 7.44 -5.47
N GLY A 39 -8.69 6.31 -4.75
CA GLY A 39 -8.11 6.14 -3.42
C GLY A 39 -7.39 4.80 -3.30
N TRP A 40 -6.22 4.83 -2.65
CA TRP A 40 -5.46 3.64 -2.28
C TRP A 40 -4.81 3.86 -0.91
N THR A 41 -4.61 2.77 -0.19
CA THR A 41 -3.94 2.76 1.11
C THR A 41 -2.79 1.77 1.04
N LEU A 42 -1.60 2.21 1.45
CA LEU A 42 -0.47 1.32 1.69
C LEU A 42 -0.56 0.79 3.12
N GLU A 43 -0.58 -0.52 3.26
CA GLU A 43 -0.59 -1.20 4.55
C GLU A 43 0.71 -1.99 4.73
N GLU A 44 1.30 -1.90 5.92
CA GLU A 44 2.45 -2.70 6.35
C GLU A 44 1.97 -3.87 7.21
N GLN A 45 2.54 -5.04 6.99
CA GLN A 45 2.35 -6.18 7.89
C GLN A 45 3.22 -5.98 9.13
N VAL A 46 2.56 -5.72 10.27
CA VAL A 46 3.17 -5.61 11.58
C VAL A 46 2.72 -6.80 12.41
N GLU A 47 3.65 -7.69 12.72
CA GLU A 47 3.40 -8.98 13.40
C GLU A 47 2.42 -9.87 12.61
N ALA A 48 1.13 -9.82 12.93
CA ALA A 48 0.05 -10.56 12.28
C ALA A 48 -1.06 -9.66 11.70
N ASP A 49 -0.95 -8.34 11.91
CA ASP A 49 -1.93 -7.34 11.52
C ASP A 49 -1.41 -6.47 10.38
N TRP A 50 -2.34 -5.82 9.68
CA TRP A 50 -2.04 -4.89 8.59
C TRP A 50 -2.32 -3.47 9.07
N GLU A 51 -1.27 -2.68 9.23
CA GLU A 51 -1.37 -1.30 9.68
C GLU A 51 -1.29 -0.33 8.50
N LYS A 52 -2.18 0.65 8.48
CA LYS A 52 -2.20 1.70 7.44
C LYS A 52 -1.03 2.65 7.63
N ARG A 53 -0.18 2.78 6.60
CA ARG A 53 0.97 3.68 6.59
C ARG A 53 0.69 4.97 5.87
N GLU A 54 0.10 4.87 4.68
CA GLU A 54 -0.27 6.03 3.88
C GLU A 54 -1.67 5.83 3.31
N ASN A 55 -2.47 6.89 3.32
CA ASN A 55 -3.73 6.96 2.64
C ASN A 55 -3.68 8.11 1.63
N SER A 56 -3.80 7.79 0.34
CA SER A 56 -3.88 8.82 -0.70
C SER A 56 -5.33 9.27 -0.83
N GLU A 57 -5.85 9.95 0.20
CA GLU A 57 -7.12 10.68 0.11
C GLU A 57 -6.84 12.01 -0.57
N ARG A 58 -7.31 12.15 -1.81
CA ARG A 58 -7.23 13.41 -2.52
C ARG A 58 -8.17 14.43 -1.84
N THR A 59 -7.64 15.24 -0.92
CA THR A 59 -8.27 16.50 -0.47
C THR A 59 -8.37 17.51 -1.60
#